data_AF-A0A662B4M1-F1
#
_entry.id   AF-A0A662B4M1-F1
#
_cell.length_a   1.000
_cell.length_b   1.000
_cell.length_c   1.000
_cell.angle_alpha   90.00
_cell.angle_beta   90.00
_cell.angle_gamma   90.00
#
_symmetry.space_group_name_H-M   'P 1'
#
loop_
_entity.id
_entity.type
_entity.pdbx_description
1 polymer ?
#
loop_
_entity_poly.entity_id
_entity_poly.type
_entity_poly.pdbx_seq_one_letter_code
_entity_poly.pdbx_strand_id
1 'polypeptide(L)'
;MIILSGRTFLVLTFCLCSIGLAAQEKRAMELTDIMKFQQLRSPSISQDGLWVAHAAVPDRGDPRVLVYSTDGKIQYNLEGSKDPVISNDGRWIAPSSTRSIWTIT
;
A
#
# COMPACT_ATOMS: atom_id res chain seq x y z
N MET A 1 15.49 -46.50 -28.19
CA MET A 1 15.52 -45.10 -28.64
C MET A 1 14.07 -44.66 -28.86
N ILE A 2 13.45 -43.98 -27.90
CA ILE A 2 12.02 -43.63 -27.94
C ILE A 2 11.90 -42.29 -28.67
N ILE A 3 11.30 -42.28 -29.86
CA ILE A 3 11.13 -41.08 -30.68
C ILE A 3 9.82 -40.41 -30.24
N LEU A 4 9.90 -39.33 -29.44
CA LEU A 4 8.72 -38.57 -29.03
C LEU A 4 8.14 -37.82 -30.23
N SER A 5 6.85 -38.02 -30.51
CA SER A 5 6.12 -37.31 -31.56
C SER A 5 5.85 -35.83 -31.20
N GLY A 6 5.73 -34.95 -32.20
CA GLY A 6 5.50 -33.51 -31.97
C GLY A 6 4.24 -33.19 -31.15
N ARG A 7 3.21 -34.07 -31.22
CA ARG A 7 1.98 -33.94 -30.44
C ARG A 7 2.19 -34.27 -28.95
N THR A 8 3.03 -35.27 -28.66
CA THR A 8 3.43 -35.60 -27.27
C THR A 8 4.34 -34.54 -26.65
N PHE A 9 5.17 -33.86 -27.45
CA PHE A 9 6.02 -32.76 -27.00
C PHE A 9 5.22 -31.49 -26.60
N LEU A 10 4.15 -31.18 -27.36
CA LEU A 10 3.29 -30.02 -27.08
C LEU A 10 2.44 -30.20 -25.81
N VAL A 11 1.91 -31.41 -25.58
CA VAL A 11 1.17 -31.73 -24.34
C VAL A 11 2.09 -31.69 -23.12
N LEU A 12 3.32 -32.21 -23.24
CA LEU A 12 4.29 -32.20 -22.14
C LEU A 12 4.68 -30.77 -21.74
N THR A 13 4.97 -29.90 -22.73
CA THR A 13 5.32 -28.49 -22.50
C THR A 13 4.18 -27.70 -21.85
N PHE A 14 2.93 -27.94 -22.27
CA PHE A 14 1.75 -27.30 -21.66
C PHE A 14 1.54 -27.76 -20.20
N CYS A 15 1.78 -29.04 -19.92
CA CYS A 15 1.67 -29.61 -18.57
C CYS A 15 2.75 -29.04 -17.62
N LEU A 16 4.00 -28.86 -18.08
CA LEU A 16 5.06 -28.26 -17.29
C LEU A 16 4.80 -26.78 -16.95
N CYS A 17 4.19 -26.02 -17.87
CA CYS A 17 3.87 -24.61 -17.63
C CYS A 17 2.79 -24.42 -16.54
N SER A 18 1.91 -25.41 -16.37
CA SER A 18 0.80 -25.38 -15.40
C SER A 18 1.26 -25.50 -13.94
N ILE A 19 2.44 -26.11 -13.70
CA ILE A 19 2.96 -26.37 -12.35
C ILE A 19 3.59 -25.11 -11.74
N GLY A 20 4.15 -24.22 -12.58
CA GLY A 20 4.81 -22.99 -12.12
C GLY A 20 3.86 -21.94 -11.50
N LEU A 21 2.56 -21.99 -11.79
CA LEU A 21 1.58 -21.05 -11.23
C LEU A 21 1.07 -21.46 -9.83
N ALA A 22 1.25 -22.72 -9.42
CA ALA A 22 0.63 -23.26 -8.21
C ALA A 22 1.50 -23.13 -6.93
N ALA A 23 2.74 -22.65 -7.05
CA ALA A 23 3.74 -22.73 -5.98
C ALA A 23 4.34 -21.38 -5.55
N GLN A 24 3.55 -20.29 -5.63
CA GLN A 24 3.92 -19.07 -4.92
C GLN A 24 3.61 -19.28 -3.43
N GLU A 25 4.54 -19.89 -2.69
CA GLU A 25 4.47 -19.96 -1.23
C GLU A 25 4.30 -18.53 -0.69
N LYS A 26 3.14 -18.25 -0.08
CA LYS A 26 2.91 -17.00 0.63
C LYS A 26 3.88 -16.96 1.81
N ARG A 27 4.78 -15.99 1.83
CA ARG A 27 5.72 -15.74 2.94
C ARG A 27 4.94 -15.77 4.27
N ALA A 28 5.46 -16.52 5.25
CA ALA A 28 4.91 -16.53 6.59
C ALA A 28 4.96 -15.12 7.21
N MET A 29 3.90 -14.72 7.92
CA MET A 29 3.83 -13.41 8.59
C MET A 29 4.81 -13.37 9.76
N GLU A 30 5.70 -12.37 9.77
CA GLU A 30 6.67 -12.17 10.86
C GLU A 30 6.22 -11.05 11.80
N LEU A 31 6.79 -10.99 13.00
CA LEU A 31 6.53 -9.91 13.96
C LEU A 31 6.82 -8.52 13.38
N THR A 32 7.83 -8.42 12.52
CA THR A 32 8.20 -7.20 11.81
C THR A 32 7.12 -6.71 10.86
N ASP A 33 6.32 -7.61 10.29
CA ASP A 33 5.17 -7.26 9.44
C ASP A 33 4.03 -6.69 10.28
N ILE A 34 3.78 -7.28 11.45
CA ILE A 34 2.75 -6.82 12.40
C ILE A 34 3.07 -5.40 12.89
N MET A 35 4.34 -5.11 13.21
CA MET A 35 4.75 -3.77 13.65
C MET A 35 4.57 -2.66 12.60
N LYS A 36 4.41 -3.03 11.32
CA LYS A 36 4.17 -2.10 10.22
C LYS A 36 2.69 -1.90 9.92
N PHE A 37 1.79 -2.58 10.64
CA PHE A 37 0.35 -2.35 10.49
C PHE A 37 0.01 -0.91 10.82
N GLN A 38 -0.69 -0.28 9.88
CA GLN A 38 -1.02 1.13 9.96
C GLN A 38 -2.44 1.27 10.50
N GLN A 39 -2.56 2.01 11.60
CA GLN A 39 -3.85 2.46 12.10
C GLN A 39 -4.27 3.70 11.33
N LEU A 40 -5.51 3.70 10.85
CA LEU A 40 -6.14 4.87 10.25
C LEU A 40 -6.62 5.80 11.37
N ARG A 41 -6.11 7.03 11.40
CA ARG A 41 -6.43 8.04 12.41
C ARG A 41 -6.78 9.37 11.78
N SER A 42 -7.48 10.20 12.53
CA SER A 42 -7.81 11.59 12.17
C SER A 42 -8.38 11.72 10.75
N PRO A 43 -9.48 11.01 10.42
CA PRO A 43 -10.09 11.14 9.11
C PRO A 43 -10.67 12.54 8.90
N SER A 44 -10.47 13.10 7.71
CA SER A 44 -11.04 14.36 7.26
C SER A 44 -11.60 14.18 5.86
N ILE A 45 -12.78 14.74 5.61
CA ILE A 45 -13.43 14.69 4.29
C ILE A 45 -13.74 16.14 3.89
N SER A 46 -13.54 16.49 2.62
CA SER A 46 -13.91 17.81 2.12
C SER A 46 -15.42 18.00 2.13
N GLN A 47 -15.87 19.26 2.18
CA GLN A 47 -17.30 19.59 2.25
C GLN A 47 -18.09 19.09 1.02
N ASP A 48 -17.46 19.05 -0.14
CA ASP A 48 -18.02 18.52 -1.40
C ASP A 48 -17.92 16.99 -1.52
N GLY A 49 -17.26 16.32 -0.57
CA GLY A 49 -17.05 14.88 -0.58
C GLY A 49 -16.11 14.38 -1.68
N LEU A 50 -15.40 15.26 -2.38
CA LEU A 50 -14.48 14.87 -3.45
C LEU A 50 -13.12 14.40 -2.93
N TRP A 51 -12.76 14.77 -1.70
CA TRP A 51 -11.47 14.44 -1.08
C TRP A 51 -11.64 13.77 0.26
N VAL A 52 -10.78 12.79 0.51
CA VAL A 52 -10.62 12.13 1.80
C VAL A 52 -9.15 12.17 2.19
N ALA A 53 -8.90 12.50 3.45
CA ALA A 53 -7.57 12.43 4.05
C ALA A 53 -7.62 11.66 5.37
N HIS A 54 -6.54 10.96 5.70
CA HIS A 54 -6.34 10.35 7.02
C HIS A 54 -4.85 10.22 7.31
N ALA A 55 -4.50 10.10 8.59
CA ALA A 55 -3.17 9.70 9.02
C ALA A 55 -3.07 8.17 9.06
N ALA A 56 -2.06 7.62 8.40
CA ALA A 56 -1.66 6.22 8.49
C ALA A 56 -0.50 6.12 9.48
N VAL A 57 -0.78 5.58 10.68
CA VAL A 57 0.15 5.58 11.81
C VAL A 57 0.55 4.13 12.11
N PRO A 58 1.80 3.71 11.83
CA PRO A 58 2.27 2.40 12.21
C PRO A 58 2.52 2.31 13.73
N ASP A 59 2.57 1.09 14.28
CA ASP A 59 2.95 0.89 15.69
C ASP A 59 4.41 1.34 15.96
N ARG A 60 5.29 1.23 14.95
CA ARG A 60 6.66 1.75 14.96
C ARG A 60 6.99 2.49 13.67
N GLY A 61 7.66 3.63 13.79
CA GLY A 61 8.14 4.44 12.67
C GLY A 61 7.37 5.76 12.52
N ASP A 62 7.59 6.42 11.38
CA ASP A 62 7.03 7.74 11.13
C ASP A 62 5.62 7.64 10.52
N PRO A 63 4.66 8.47 10.97
CA PRO A 63 3.34 8.51 10.38
C PRO A 63 3.38 9.20 9.02
N ARG A 64 2.35 8.96 8.21
CA ARG A 64 2.14 9.71 6.97
C ARG A 64 0.68 10.05 6.79
N VAL A 65 0.38 11.17 6.13
CA VAL A 65 -0.98 11.51 5.71
C VAL A 65 -1.19 11.04 4.29
N LEU A 66 -2.26 10.29 4.08
CA LEU A 66 -2.75 9.94 2.75
C LEU A 66 -3.94 10.82 2.43
N VAL A 67 -3.92 11.41 1.22
CA VAL A 67 -5.02 12.20 0.67
C VAL A 67 -5.38 11.59 -0.67
N TYR A 68 -6.66 11.41 -0.94
CA TYR A 68 -7.11 10.86 -2.21
C TYR A 68 -8.45 11.42 -2.62
N SER A 69 -8.64 11.54 -3.94
CA SER A 69 -9.94 11.83 -4.51
C SER A 69 -10.85 10.61 -4.32
N THR A 70 -12.14 10.85 -4.11
CA THR A 70 -13.10 9.75 -3.91
C THR A 70 -13.33 8.89 -5.15
N ASP A 71 -12.98 9.40 -6.33
CA ASP A 71 -12.93 8.63 -7.58
C ASP A 71 -11.62 7.84 -7.79
N GLY A 72 -10.66 7.95 -6.85
CA GLY A 72 -9.39 7.24 -6.84
C GLY A 72 -8.37 7.69 -7.87
N LYS A 73 -8.62 8.76 -8.62
CA LYS A 73 -7.71 9.21 -9.70
C LYS A 73 -6.49 9.97 -9.18
N ILE A 74 -6.64 10.67 -8.05
CA ILE A 74 -5.57 11.50 -7.48
C ILE A 74 -5.26 11.01 -6.08
N GLN A 75 -3.97 10.86 -5.78
CA GLN A 75 -3.48 10.51 -4.46
C GLN A 75 -2.22 11.30 -4.13
N TYR A 76 -2.14 11.76 -2.87
CA TYR A 76 -0.97 12.38 -2.29
C TYR A 76 -0.55 11.63 -1.03
N ASN A 77 0.76 11.60 -0.80
CA ASN A 77 1.37 11.02 0.39
C ASN A 77 2.31 12.05 1.02
N LEU A 78 2.01 12.44 2.26
CA LEU A 78 2.79 13.40 3.03
C LEU A 78 3.51 12.67 4.17
N GLU A 79 4.80 12.41 3.99
CA GLU A 79 5.62 11.72 4.98
C GLU A 79 5.85 12.56 6.25
N GLY A 80 6.04 11.89 7.38
CA GLY A 80 6.32 12.56 8.66
C GLY A 80 5.21 13.51 9.09
N SER A 81 3.95 13.20 8.78
CA SER A 81 2.82 14.09 9.04
C SER A 81 1.61 13.34 9.58
N LYS A 82 0.76 14.06 10.31
CA LYS A 82 -0.45 13.53 10.96
C LYS A 82 -1.50 14.62 11.16
N ASP A 83 -2.68 14.21 11.64
CA ASP A 83 -3.80 15.10 11.97
C ASP A 83 -4.20 16.04 10.82
N PRO A 84 -4.53 15.49 9.63
CA PRO A 84 -4.89 16.30 8.49
C PRO A 84 -6.23 16.99 8.68
N VAL A 85 -6.31 18.26 8.24
CA VAL A 85 -7.56 19.00 8.08
C VAL A 85 -7.65 19.53 6.66
N ILE A 86 -8.75 19.23 5.99
CA ILE A 86 -9.05 19.76 4.64
C ILE A 86 -9.75 21.12 4.79
N SER A 87 -9.36 22.10 3.97
CA SER A 87 -10.03 23.40 3.95
C SER A 87 -11.49 23.28 3.52
N ASN A 88 -12.33 24.22 3.95
CA ASN A 88 -13.76 24.19 3.65
C ASN A 88 -14.06 24.22 2.13
N ASP A 89 -13.20 24.87 1.34
CA ASP A 89 -13.29 24.92 -0.12
C ASP A 89 -12.63 23.72 -0.83
N GLY A 90 -12.09 22.75 -0.07
CA GLY A 90 -11.48 21.53 -0.59
C GLY A 90 -10.15 21.71 -1.32
N ARG A 91 -9.59 22.93 -1.39
CA ARG A 91 -8.39 23.25 -2.18
C ARG A 91 -7.07 23.07 -1.44
N TRP A 92 -7.11 23.02 -0.11
CA TRP A 92 -5.91 22.99 0.73
C TRP A 92 -6.02 21.91 1.79
N ILE A 93 -4.86 21.42 2.23
CA ILE A 93 -4.75 20.53 3.37
C ILE A 93 -3.69 21.07 4.33
N ALA A 94 -4.00 21.03 5.62
CA ALA A 94 -3.10 21.44 6.69
C ALA A 94 -2.84 20.25 7.62
N PRO A 95 -1.77 19.46 7.36
CA PRO A 95 -1.32 18.44 8.29
C PRO A 95 -0.34 19.03 9.31
N SER A 96 -0.29 18.44 10.50
CA SER A 96 0.78 18.72 11.45
C SER A 96 2.01 17.88 11.10
N SER A 97 3.19 18.51 11.09
CA SER A 97 4.45 17.78 10.87
C SER A 97 4.91 17.14 12.17
N THR A 98 5.17 15.84 12.12
CA THR A 98 5.91 15.12 13.14
C THR A 98 7.37 15.14 12.75
N ARG A 99 8.16 15.97 13.42
CA ARG A 99 9.62 15.94 13.28
C ARG A 99 10.14 14.73 14.06
N SER A 100 10.52 13.67 13.36
CA SER A 100 11.25 12.56 13.98
C SER A 100 12.70 13.02 14.23
N ILE A 101 13.03 13.25 15.50
CA ILE A 101 14.42 13.48 15.90
C ILE A 101 15.07 12.10 16.04
N TRP A 102 15.50 11.53 14.92
CA TRP A 102 16.47 10.45 14.91
C TRP A 102 17.74 10.99 14.25
N THR A 103 18.51 11.77 15.00
CA THR A 103 19.92 11.98 14.71
C THR A 103 20.68 11.65 15.98
N ILE A 104 21.19 10.42 16.02
CA ILE A 104 22.40 10.10 16.76
C ILE A 104 23.31 9.42 15.75
N THR A 105 24.40 10.14 15.46
CA THR A 105 25.60 9.67 14.78
C THR A 105 26.13 8.40 15.44
#